data_AF-D4DIE0-F1
#
_entry.id   AF-D4DIE0-F1
#
_cell.length_a   1.000
_cell.length_b   1.000
_cell.length_c   1.000
_cell.angle_alpha   90.00
_cell.angle_beta   90.00
_cell.angle_gamma   90.00
#
_symmetry.space_group_name_H-M   'P 1'
#
loop_
_entity.id
_entity.type
_entity.pdbx_description
1 polymer ?
#
loop_
_entity_poly.entity_id
_entity_poly.type
_entity_poly.pdbx_seq_one_letter_code
_entity_poly.pdbx_strand_id
1 'polypeptide(L)'
;MEIEGLLQFARNHVLLFAGGCIILILFSTSMNFEQLFDRMHMYEISNEIRLKKIAIQPKDEHEKDCDWLVERLYLVQRLHKWRQRQIFLRETIVEYITQGRKLDTISNLDNWGPRDWQHKLLNEANEGWVLTNEWHDLHQRKPKGPRVRLRDNFISQAYKTLLDNPTEHLSRRSLVEGCEARGGCCARACQCCMRPRGQYPNKRLYYAHCTLFCGCCVRSRGFVLHKEEQCKDCEGLSDISDTPFPIEGSEWFKVL
;
A
#
# COMPACT_ATOMS: atom_id res chain seq x y z
N MET A 1 30.64 11.04 15.01
CA MET A 1 29.35 11.61 15.45
C MET A 1 28.31 10.53 15.77
N GLU A 2 28.31 9.38 15.09
CA GLU A 2 27.26 8.35 15.30
C GLU A 2 27.46 7.44 16.53
N ILE A 3 28.70 7.12 16.91
CA ILE A 3 29.01 6.25 18.06
C ILE A 3 28.59 6.90 19.38
N GLU A 4 28.80 8.20 19.53
CA GLU A 4 28.41 8.96 20.73
C GLU A 4 26.88 8.99 20.90
N GLY A 5 26.13 9.15 19.81
CA GLY A 5 24.67 9.06 19.81
C GLY A 5 24.14 7.67 20.15
N LEU A 6 24.83 6.60 19.71
CA LEU A 6 24.53 5.22 20.09
C LEU A 6 24.76 4.96 21.58
N LEU A 7 25.90 5.41 22.11
CA LEU A 7 26.24 5.28 23.53
C LEU A 7 25.26 6.06 24.41
N GLN A 8 24.89 7.27 23.99
CA GLN A 8 23.91 8.10 24.69
C GLN A 8 22.53 7.45 24.71
N PHE A 9 22.08 6.88 23.58
CA PHE A 9 20.82 6.13 23.51
C PHE A 9 20.83 4.91 24.43
N ALA A 10 21.89 4.11 24.39
CA ALA A 10 22.05 2.93 25.23
C ALA A 10 22.04 3.29 26.72
N ARG A 11 22.73 4.37 27.10
CA ARG A 11 22.74 4.90 28.47
C ARG A 11 21.34 5.28 28.94
N ASN A 12 20.59 6.00 28.11
CA ASN A 12 19.25 6.47 28.45
C ASN A 12 18.23 5.32 28.60
N HIS A 13 18.47 4.17 27.98
CA HIS A 13 17.55 3.02 27.98
C HIS A 13 18.12 1.79 28.69
N VAL A 14 19.16 1.96 29.52
CA VAL A 14 19.91 0.85 30.12
C VAL A 14 19.03 -0.13 30.91
N LEU A 15 18.05 0.39 31.66
CA LEU A 15 17.11 -0.43 32.44
C LEU A 15 16.19 -1.27 31.54
N LEU A 16 15.79 -0.72 30.40
CA LEU A 16 14.94 -1.42 29.43
C LEU A 16 15.70 -2.52 28.70
N PHE A 17 16.96 -2.27 28.35
CA PHE A 17 17.83 -3.31 27.80
C PHE A 17 18.14 -4.41 28.83
N ALA A 18 18.41 -4.05 30.08
CA ALA A 18 18.63 -5.01 31.15
C ALA A 18 17.38 -5.89 31.41
N GLY A 19 16.20 -5.27 31.51
CA GLY A 19 14.93 -5.99 31.62
C GLY A 19 14.64 -6.86 30.40
N GLY A 20 14.92 -6.34 29.20
CA GLY A 20 14.78 -7.10 27.96
C GLY A 20 15.69 -8.34 27.89
N CYS A 21 16.96 -8.23 28.31
CA CYS A 21 17.86 -9.38 28.44
C CYS A 21 17.27 -10.46 29.35
N ILE A 22 16.74 -10.06 30.51
CA ILE A 22 16.12 -10.98 31.47
C ILE A 22 14.96 -11.72 30.80
N ILE A 23 14.08 -11.02 30.09
CA ILE A 23 12.96 -11.64 29.37
C ILE A 23 13.46 -12.61 28.28
N LEU A 24 14.42 -12.20 27.45
CA LEU A 24 14.94 -13.05 26.38
C LEU A 24 15.58 -14.34 26.92
N ILE A 25 16.28 -14.25 28.06
CA ILE A 25 16.91 -15.39 28.75
C ILE A 25 15.86 -16.29 29.40
N LEU A 26 14.91 -15.73 30.16
CA LEU A 26 13.91 -16.50 30.89
C LEU A 26 12.95 -17.26 29.96
N PHE A 27 12.65 -16.70 28.79
CA PHE A 27 11.70 -17.28 27.86
C PHE A 27 12.36 -18.00 26.67
N SER A 28 13.69 -18.14 26.67
CA SER A 28 14.49 -18.80 25.60
C SER A 28 14.04 -18.43 24.18
N THR A 29 13.67 -17.16 23.98
CA THR A 29 13.09 -16.72 22.71
C THR A 29 14.20 -16.42 21.71
N SER A 30 14.06 -16.88 20.46
CA SER A 30 14.92 -16.47 19.33
C SER A 30 14.72 -15.01 18.88
N MET A 31 14.09 -14.19 19.72
CA MET A 31 13.73 -12.81 19.44
C MET A 31 14.89 -11.86 19.73
N ASN A 32 15.03 -10.82 18.93
CA ASN A 32 15.92 -9.69 19.24
C ASN A 32 15.16 -8.57 19.98
N PHE A 33 15.89 -7.57 20.49
CA PHE A 33 15.29 -6.44 21.21
C PHE A 33 14.21 -5.69 20.43
N GLU A 34 14.37 -5.49 19.12
CA GLU A 34 13.34 -4.80 18.32
C GLU A 34 12.03 -5.60 18.35
N GLN A 35 12.11 -6.92 18.14
CA GLN A 35 10.94 -7.81 18.14
C GLN A 35 10.31 -7.91 19.53
N LEU A 36 11.13 -7.91 20.58
CA LEU A 36 10.65 -7.88 21.96
C LEU A 36 9.90 -6.58 22.25
N PHE A 37 10.49 -5.44 21.92
CA PHE A 37 9.87 -4.13 22.13
C PHE A 37 8.61 -3.95 21.28
N ASP A 38 8.57 -4.43 20.03
CA ASP A 38 7.34 -4.44 19.23
C ASP A 38 6.21 -5.24 19.90
N ARG A 39 6.54 -6.41 20.49
CA ARG A 39 5.59 -7.27 21.19
C ARG A 39 5.07 -6.63 22.47
N MET A 40 5.87 -5.80 23.12
CA MET A 40 5.49 -4.99 24.27
C MET A 40 4.85 -3.65 23.88
N HIS A 41 4.57 -3.43 22.59
CA HIS A 41 4.00 -2.19 22.05
C HIS A 41 4.88 -0.94 22.28
N MET A 42 6.19 -1.13 22.51
CA MET A 42 7.18 -0.08 22.71
C MET A 42 7.78 0.37 21.36
N TYR A 43 6.90 0.81 20.45
CA TYR A 43 7.25 1.07 19.06
C TYR A 43 8.25 2.20 18.86
N GLU A 44 8.24 3.22 19.73
CA GLU A 44 9.18 4.34 19.66
C GLU A 44 10.62 3.84 19.85
N ILE A 45 10.83 2.97 20.85
CA ILE A 45 12.15 2.43 21.17
C ILE A 45 12.60 1.44 20.10
N SER A 46 11.72 0.57 19.61
CA SER A 46 12.08 -0.35 18.52
C SER A 46 12.39 0.41 17.22
N ASN A 47 11.70 1.52 16.93
CA ASN A 47 11.98 2.36 15.77
C ASN A 47 13.29 3.14 15.93
N GLU A 48 13.59 3.69 17.11
CA GLU A 48 14.89 4.31 17.41
C GLU A 48 16.04 3.33 17.16
N ILE A 49 15.92 2.08 17.65
CA ILE A 49 16.93 1.04 17.39
C ILE A 49 17.11 0.81 15.89
N ARG A 50 16.03 0.76 15.11
CA ARG A 50 16.10 0.59 13.65
C ARG A 50 16.77 1.77 12.98
N LEU A 51 16.43 2.99 13.35
CA LEU A 51 17.04 4.21 12.81
C LEU A 51 18.55 4.22 13.06
N LYS A 52 18.98 3.85 14.28
CA LYS A 52 20.41 3.71 14.59
C LYS A 52 21.08 2.61 13.77
N LYS A 53 20.41 1.47 13.56
CA LYS A 53 20.91 0.39 12.70
C LYS A 53 21.00 0.78 11.24
N ILE A 54 20.07 1.58 10.72
CA ILE A 54 20.11 2.12 9.36
C ILE A 54 21.33 3.03 9.19
N ALA A 55 21.64 3.87 10.20
CA ALA A 55 22.77 4.80 10.13
C ALA A 55 24.13 4.07 9.95
N ILE A 56 24.29 2.91 10.59
CA ILE A 56 25.51 2.11 10.52
C ILE A 56 25.44 0.95 9.51
N GLN A 57 24.37 0.87 8.72
CA GLN A 57 24.14 -0.24 7.79
C GLN A 57 25.18 -0.21 6.65
N PRO A 58 25.76 -1.36 6.26
CA PRO A 58 26.60 -1.44 5.07
C PRO A 58 25.88 -0.92 3.82
N LYS A 59 26.62 -0.25 2.93
CA LYS A 59 26.03 0.43 1.76
C LYS A 59 25.26 -0.53 0.84
N ASP A 60 25.80 -1.72 0.60
CA ASP A 60 25.20 -2.77 -0.23
C ASP A 60 23.90 -3.32 0.38
N GLU A 61 23.85 -3.50 1.70
CA GLU A 61 22.62 -3.88 2.40
C GLU A 61 21.58 -2.77 2.39
N HIS A 62 22.02 -1.50 2.53
CA HIS A 62 21.14 -0.33 2.46
C HIS A 62 20.52 -0.19 1.07
N GLU A 63 21.32 -0.33 0.01
CA GLU A 63 20.87 -0.27 -1.39
C GLU A 63 19.85 -1.39 -1.66
N LYS A 64 20.14 -2.62 -1.22
CA LYS A 64 19.21 -3.75 -1.34
C LYS A 64 17.87 -3.51 -0.63
N ASP A 65 17.90 -2.93 0.56
CA ASP A 65 16.67 -2.56 1.29
C ASP A 65 15.87 -1.50 0.51
N CYS A 66 16.55 -0.48 -0.02
CA CYS A 66 15.91 0.60 -0.76
C CYS A 66 15.33 0.14 -2.10
N ASP A 67 16.05 -0.67 -2.87
CA ASP A 67 15.57 -1.23 -4.13
C ASP A 67 14.31 -2.06 -3.93
N TRP A 68 14.31 -2.94 -2.93
CA TRP A 68 13.13 -3.75 -2.60
C TRP A 68 11.93 -2.89 -2.20
N LEU A 69 12.17 -1.81 -1.43
CA LEU A 69 11.11 -0.89 -1.01
C LEU A 69 10.53 -0.07 -2.17
N VAL A 70 11.38 0.35 -3.11
CA VAL A 70 10.95 1.04 -4.34
C VAL A 70 10.14 0.09 -5.22
N GLU A 71 10.62 -1.15 -5.44
CA GLU A 71 9.89 -2.19 -6.18
C GLU A 71 8.52 -2.46 -5.54
N ARG A 72 8.48 -2.56 -4.20
CA ARG A 72 7.23 -2.70 -3.45
C ARG A 72 6.27 -1.55 -3.67
N LEU A 73 6.74 -0.30 -3.60
CA LEU A 73 5.88 0.86 -3.83
C LEU A 73 5.31 0.86 -5.24
N TYR A 74 6.15 0.58 -6.25
CA TYR A 74 5.72 0.50 -7.63
C TYR A 74 4.60 -0.53 -7.83
N LEU A 75 4.75 -1.70 -7.20
CA LEU A 75 3.75 -2.76 -7.27
C LEU A 75 2.44 -2.37 -6.57
N VAL A 76 2.51 -1.71 -5.41
CA VAL A 76 1.34 -1.16 -4.71
C VAL A 76 0.59 -0.17 -5.61
N GLN A 77 1.29 0.75 -6.27
CA GLN A 77 0.68 1.72 -7.18
C GLN A 77 -0.02 1.05 -8.37
N ARG A 78 0.60 0.02 -8.96
CA ARG A 78 -0.02 -0.78 -10.04
C ARG A 78 -1.27 -1.49 -9.57
N LEU A 79 -1.22 -2.11 -8.39
CA LEU A 79 -2.38 -2.75 -7.77
C LEU A 79 -3.54 -1.78 -7.55
N HIS A 80 -3.29 -0.55 -7.09
CA HIS A 80 -4.34 0.46 -6.90
C HIS A 80 -4.98 0.90 -8.20
N LYS A 81 -4.18 1.11 -9.24
CA LYS A 81 -4.68 1.46 -10.58
C LYS A 81 -5.52 0.33 -11.15
N TRP A 82 -5.01 -0.90 -11.11
CA TRP A 82 -5.73 -2.08 -11.55
C TRP A 82 -7.06 -2.23 -10.81
N ARG A 83 -7.10 -2.10 -9.47
CA ARG A 83 -8.36 -2.17 -8.72
C ARG A 83 -9.36 -1.11 -9.16
N GLN A 84 -8.93 0.14 -9.31
CA GLN A 84 -9.84 1.20 -9.73
C GLN A 84 -10.29 1.03 -11.18
N ARG A 85 -9.46 0.46 -12.05
CA ARG A 85 -9.84 0.10 -13.42
C ARG A 85 -10.87 -1.02 -13.44
N GLN A 86 -10.65 -2.10 -12.70
CA GLN A 86 -11.61 -3.20 -12.48
C GLN A 86 -12.98 -2.64 -12.04
N ILE A 87 -12.99 -1.75 -11.04
CA ILE A 87 -14.21 -1.10 -10.55
C ILE A 87 -14.88 -0.30 -11.66
N PHE A 88 -14.14 0.57 -12.35
CA PHE A 88 -14.68 1.39 -13.43
C PHE A 88 -15.31 0.56 -14.55
N LEU A 89 -14.63 -0.48 -15.01
CA LEU A 89 -15.14 -1.34 -16.07
C LEU A 89 -16.43 -2.03 -15.64
N ARG A 90 -16.46 -2.59 -14.42
CA ARG A 90 -17.65 -3.26 -13.88
C ARG A 90 -18.81 -2.29 -13.66
N GLU A 91 -18.58 -1.16 -13.00
CA GLU A 91 -19.60 -0.13 -12.79
C GLU A 91 -20.17 0.36 -14.12
N THR A 92 -19.31 0.64 -15.10
CA THR A 92 -19.74 1.14 -16.42
C THR A 92 -20.56 0.09 -17.19
N ILE A 93 -20.15 -1.18 -17.14
CA ILE A 93 -20.90 -2.28 -17.78
C ILE A 93 -22.28 -2.44 -17.12
N VAL A 94 -22.35 -2.41 -15.79
CA VAL A 94 -23.63 -2.46 -15.05
C VAL A 94 -24.53 -1.27 -15.39
N GLU A 95 -23.97 -0.06 -15.44
CA GLU A 95 -24.68 1.16 -15.88
C GLU A 95 -25.27 0.99 -17.29
N TYR A 96 -24.53 0.38 -18.23
CA TYR A 96 -25.03 0.14 -19.59
C TYR A 96 -26.17 -0.88 -19.61
N ILE A 97 -26.04 -2.00 -18.89
CA ILE A 97 -27.05 -3.05 -18.81
C ILE A 97 -28.35 -2.50 -18.21
N THR A 98 -28.24 -1.76 -17.10
CA THR A 98 -29.38 -1.17 -16.40
C THR A 98 -30.11 -0.10 -17.23
N GLN A 99 -29.40 0.56 -18.16
CA GLN A 99 -29.99 1.49 -19.13
C GLN A 99 -30.61 0.78 -20.36
N GLY A 100 -30.66 -0.55 -20.39
CA GLY A 100 -31.21 -1.33 -21.51
C GLY A 100 -30.38 -1.23 -22.79
N ARG A 101 -29.12 -0.80 -22.70
CA ARG A 101 -28.21 -0.68 -23.86
C ARG A 101 -27.64 -2.06 -24.19
N LYS A 102 -27.46 -2.33 -25.48
CA LYS A 102 -26.83 -3.58 -25.91
C LYS A 102 -25.31 -3.52 -25.66
N LEU A 103 -24.77 -4.56 -25.04
CA LEU A 103 -23.36 -4.65 -24.65
C LEU A 103 -22.39 -4.70 -25.84
N ASP A 104 -22.83 -5.20 -26.98
CA ASP A 104 -22.09 -5.20 -28.26
C ASP A 104 -21.74 -3.79 -28.76
N THR A 105 -22.47 -2.76 -28.30
CA THR A 105 -22.16 -1.35 -28.60
C THR A 105 -21.07 -0.77 -27.71
N ILE A 106 -20.66 -1.48 -26.64
CA ILE A 106 -19.59 -1.04 -25.74
C ILE A 106 -18.24 -1.30 -26.41
N SER A 107 -17.76 -0.28 -27.11
CA SER A 107 -16.37 -0.20 -27.57
C SER A 107 -15.68 0.98 -26.89
N ASN A 108 -14.39 0.85 -26.63
CA ASN A 108 -13.55 1.94 -26.12
C ASN A 108 -13.93 2.48 -24.72
N LEU A 109 -14.30 1.61 -23.76
CA LEU A 109 -14.49 2.00 -22.36
C LEU A 109 -13.32 2.82 -21.81
N ASP A 110 -12.11 2.39 -22.16
CA ASP A 110 -10.86 3.13 -22.00
C ASP A 110 -9.89 2.78 -23.14
N ASN A 111 -8.77 3.52 -23.19
CA ASN A 111 -7.72 3.35 -24.19
C ASN A 111 -6.70 2.24 -23.82
N TRP A 112 -6.99 1.40 -22.82
CA TRP A 112 -6.07 0.39 -22.31
C TRP A 112 -6.49 -1.03 -22.71
N GLY A 113 -5.54 -1.81 -23.24
CA GLY A 113 -5.76 -3.21 -23.60
C GLY A 113 -6.80 -3.38 -24.74
N PRO A 114 -7.51 -4.53 -24.77
CA PRO A 114 -8.48 -4.85 -25.82
C PRO A 114 -9.60 -3.81 -25.94
N ARG A 115 -10.25 -3.69 -27.11
CA ARG A 115 -11.36 -2.75 -27.32
C ARG A 115 -12.71 -3.26 -26.81
N ASP A 116 -12.95 -4.56 -27.00
CA ASP A 116 -14.18 -5.25 -26.61
C ASP A 116 -14.27 -5.44 -25.08
N TRP A 117 -15.47 -5.29 -24.53
CA TRP A 117 -15.69 -5.31 -23.09
C TRP A 117 -15.41 -6.69 -22.46
N GLN A 118 -15.70 -7.80 -23.15
CA GLN A 118 -15.43 -9.15 -22.64
C GLN A 118 -13.93 -9.38 -22.53
N HIS A 119 -13.20 -9.00 -23.59
CA HIS A 119 -11.76 -9.10 -23.60
C HIS A 119 -11.11 -8.13 -22.59
N LYS A 120 -11.68 -6.95 -22.34
CA LYS A 120 -11.23 -6.07 -21.25
C LYS A 120 -11.39 -6.73 -19.89
N LEU A 121 -12.54 -7.35 -19.58
CA LEU A 121 -12.73 -8.05 -18.31
C LEU A 121 -11.79 -9.26 -18.15
N LEU A 122 -11.59 -10.03 -19.22
CA LEU A 122 -10.63 -11.14 -19.22
C LEU A 122 -9.19 -10.64 -19.01
N ASN A 123 -8.81 -9.56 -19.68
CA ASN A 123 -7.52 -8.90 -19.48
C ASN A 123 -7.32 -8.49 -18.03
N GLU A 124 -8.33 -7.90 -17.38
CA GLU A 124 -8.23 -7.50 -15.99
C GLU A 124 -8.10 -8.69 -15.02
N ALA A 125 -8.66 -9.85 -15.34
CA ALA A 125 -8.45 -11.06 -14.56
C ALA A 125 -6.99 -11.56 -14.69
N ASN A 126 -6.44 -11.55 -15.91
CA ASN A 126 -5.05 -11.91 -16.18
C ASN A 126 -4.07 -10.95 -15.48
N GLU A 127 -4.30 -9.64 -15.58
CA GLU A 127 -3.50 -8.62 -14.88
C GLU A 127 -3.54 -8.81 -13.36
N GLY A 128 -4.71 -9.16 -12.80
CA GLY A 128 -4.84 -9.48 -11.38
C GLY A 128 -3.97 -10.67 -10.95
N TRP A 129 -3.94 -11.73 -11.77
CA TRP A 129 -3.10 -12.89 -11.53
C TRP A 129 -1.60 -12.55 -11.62
N VAL A 130 -1.18 -11.81 -12.65
CA VAL A 130 0.20 -11.35 -12.82
C VAL A 130 0.66 -10.52 -11.62
N LEU A 131 -0.13 -9.51 -11.21
CA LEU A 131 0.21 -8.66 -10.06
C LEU A 131 0.29 -9.45 -8.75
N THR A 132 -0.53 -10.50 -8.60
CA THR A 132 -0.49 -11.38 -7.43
C THR A 132 0.80 -12.20 -7.39
N ASN A 133 1.24 -12.73 -8.53
CA ASN A 133 2.50 -13.47 -8.62
C ASN A 133 3.71 -12.56 -8.40
N GLU A 134 3.73 -11.37 -9.00
CA GLU A 134 4.79 -10.39 -8.75
C GLU A 134 4.87 -10.02 -7.27
N TRP A 135 3.71 -9.89 -6.59
CA TRP A 135 3.64 -9.62 -5.15
C TRP A 135 4.22 -10.77 -4.32
N HIS A 136 3.87 -12.00 -4.70
CA HIS A 136 4.42 -13.20 -4.08
C HIS A 136 5.94 -13.26 -4.25
N ASP A 137 6.45 -13.07 -5.47
CA ASP A 137 7.88 -13.13 -5.76
C ASP A 137 8.66 -12.04 -5.02
N LEU A 138 8.11 -10.83 -4.96
CA LEU A 138 8.67 -9.74 -4.16
C LEU A 138 8.73 -10.10 -2.67
N HIS A 139 7.68 -10.74 -2.15
CA HIS A 139 7.63 -11.17 -0.76
C HIS A 139 8.67 -12.25 -0.44
N GLN A 140 8.88 -13.21 -1.34
CA GLN A 140 9.91 -14.26 -1.18
C GLN A 140 11.33 -13.69 -1.11
N ARG A 141 11.59 -12.59 -1.84
CA ARG A 141 12.91 -11.93 -1.90
C ARG A 141 13.13 -10.88 -0.81
N LYS A 142 12.20 -10.74 0.14
CA LYS A 142 12.20 -9.67 1.14
C LYS A 142 13.48 -9.63 1.97
N PRO A 143 14.23 -8.51 1.96
CA PRO A 143 15.38 -8.31 2.84
C PRO A 143 14.97 -8.28 4.31
N LYS A 144 15.93 -8.63 5.20
CA LYS A 144 15.75 -8.59 6.66
C LYS A 144 16.34 -7.32 7.30
N GLY A 145 16.72 -6.34 6.47
CA GLY A 145 17.38 -5.14 6.93
C GLY A 145 16.50 -4.23 7.79
N PRO A 146 17.12 -3.33 8.57
CA PRO A 146 16.41 -2.48 9.52
C PRO A 146 15.43 -1.51 8.85
N ARG A 147 15.68 -1.07 7.60
CA ARG A 147 14.77 -0.17 6.87
C ARG A 147 13.49 -0.86 6.44
N VAL A 148 13.60 -2.09 5.92
CA VAL A 148 12.43 -2.91 5.56
C VAL A 148 11.57 -3.17 6.79
N ARG A 149 12.18 -3.54 7.92
CA ARG A 149 11.45 -3.79 9.18
C ARG A 149 10.81 -2.53 9.77
N LEU A 150 11.48 -1.38 9.67
CA LEU A 150 10.92 -0.09 10.08
C LEU A 150 9.65 0.21 9.27
N ARG A 151 9.73 -0.01 7.96
CA ARG A 151 8.59 0.17 7.05
C ARG A 151 7.45 -0.81 7.37
N ASP A 152 7.73 -2.09 7.58
CA ASP A 152 6.72 -3.09 7.95
C ASP A 152 5.98 -2.70 9.23
N ASN A 153 6.70 -2.20 10.24
CA ASN A 153 6.10 -1.76 11.50
C ASN A 153 5.14 -0.58 11.25
N PHE A 154 5.58 0.42 10.48
CA PHE A 154 4.75 1.56 10.10
C PHE A 154 3.49 1.13 9.35
N ILE A 155 3.62 0.20 8.39
CA ILE A 155 2.47 -0.36 7.66
C ILE A 155 1.55 -1.13 8.60
N SER A 156 2.11 -1.93 9.52
CA SER A 156 1.32 -2.71 10.48
C SER A 156 0.50 -1.80 11.39
N GLN A 157 1.07 -0.68 11.83
CA GLN A 157 0.37 0.33 12.63
C GLN A 157 -0.70 1.05 11.82
N ALA A 158 -0.38 1.47 10.60
CA ALA A 158 -1.36 2.06 9.69
C ALA A 158 -2.50 1.08 9.40
N TYR A 159 -2.20 -0.20 9.20
CA TYR A 159 -3.20 -1.24 8.97
C TYR A 159 -4.14 -1.38 10.16
N LYS A 160 -3.61 -1.44 11.40
CA LYS A 160 -4.43 -1.47 12.63
C LYS A 160 -5.34 -0.24 12.71
N THR A 161 -4.78 0.94 12.51
CA THR A 161 -5.53 2.21 12.48
C THR A 161 -6.69 2.15 11.48
N LEU A 162 -6.43 1.61 10.29
CA LEU A 162 -7.44 1.48 9.25
C LEU A 162 -8.41 0.30 9.44
N LEU A 163 -8.21 -0.59 10.41
CA LEU A 163 -9.24 -1.54 10.83
C LEU A 163 -10.33 -0.82 11.62
N ASP A 164 -9.92 0.08 12.52
CA ASP A 164 -10.83 0.84 13.38
C ASP A 164 -11.48 2.02 12.61
N ASN A 165 -10.70 2.67 11.74
CA ASN A 165 -11.14 3.79 10.92
C ASN A 165 -10.72 3.60 9.44
N PRO A 166 -11.50 2.83 8.64
CA PRO A 166 -11.11 2.44 7.29
C PRO A 166 -11.06 3.61 6.29
N THR A 167 -11.50 4.80 6.67
CA THR A 167 -11.46 6.03 5.87
C THR A 167 -10.37 7.01 6.31
N GLU A 168 -9.60 6.72 7.36
CA GLU A 168 -8.64 7.67 7.91
C GLU A 168 -7.59 8.12 6.88
N HIS A 169 -7.09 7.18 6.06
CA HIS A 169 -6.11 7.52 5.02
C HIS A 169 -6.66 8.52 4.00
N LEU A 170 -7.99 8.60 3.82
CA LEU A 170 -8.60 9.54 2.88
C LEU A 170 -8.50 11.01 3.34
N SER A 171 -8.22 11.24 4.62
CA SER A 171 -8.06 12.57 5.19
C SER A 171 -6.60 13.03 5.20
N ARG A 172 -5.66 12.18 4.77
CA ARG A 172 -4.24 12.53 4.76
C ARG A 172 -3.97 13.57 3.70
N ARG A 173 -3.39 14.69 4.14
CA ARG A 173 -3.10 15.86 3.32
C ARG A 173 -2.40 15.52 2.00
N SER A 174 -1.35 14.70 2.03
CA SER A 174 -0.62 14.31 0.81
C SER A 174 -1.47 13.55 -0.21
N LEU A 175 -2.40 12.70 0.25
CA LEU A 175 -3.30 11.95 -0.62
C LEU A 175 -4.44 12.81 -1.16
N VAL A 176 -4.94 13.74 -0.34
CA VAL A 176 -5.91 14.77 -0.74
C VAL A 176 -5.31 15.67 -1.82
N GLU A 177 -4.14 16.27 -1.55
CA GLU A 177 -3.41 17.14 -2.48
C GLU A 177 -3.08 16.41 -3.79
N GLY A 178 -2.66 15.14 -3.71
CA GLY A 178 -2.44 14.33 -4.90
C GLY A 178 -3.73 14.12 -5.70
N CYS A 179 -4.86 13.86 -5.03
CA CYS A 179 -6.16 13.74 -5.70
C CYS A 179 -6.58 15.07 -6.34
N GLU A 180 -6.39 16.20 -5.67
CA GLU A 180 -6.70 17.54 -6.17
C GLU A 180 -5.85 17.93 -7.38
N ALA A 181 -4.53 17.71 -7.31
CA ALA A 181 -3.59 18.00 -8.38
C ALA A 181 -3.91 17.24 -9.68
N ARG A 182 -4.55 16.06 -9.56
CA ARG A 182 -5.04 15.29 -10.71
C ARG A 182 -6.43 15.72 -11.20
N GLY A 183 -7.01 16.81 -10.69
CA GLY A 183 -8.40 17.19 -10.98
C GLY A 183 -9.40 16.13 -10.52
N GLY A 184 -9.05 15.41 -9.45
CA GLY A 184 -9.82 14.30 -8.92
C GLY A 184 -11.01 14.74 -8.06
N CYS A 185 -11.62 13.76 -7.42
CA CYS A 185 -12.83 13.93 -6.62
C CYS A 185 -12.69 14.95 -5.47
N CYS A 186 -11.49 15.11 -4.91
CA CYS A 186 -11.19 16.09 -3.87
C CYS A 186 -11.28 17.53 -4.39
N ALA A 187 -10.78 17.82 -5.61
CA ALA A 187 -10.88 19.16 -6.20
C ALA A 187 -12.32 19.58 -6.54
N ARG A 188 -13.23 18.62 -6.69
CA ARG A 188 -14.64 18.88 -7.04
C ARG A 188 -15.60 18.72 -5.87
N ALA A 189 -15.12 18.35 -4.69
CA ALA A 189 -15.93 18.05 -3.51
C ALA A 189 -17.09 17.06 -3.75
N CYS A 190 -16.99 16.15 -4.74
CA CYS A 190 -18.07 15.17 -5.01
C CYS A 190 -18.11 13.99 -4.02
N GLN A 191 -17.12 13.91 -3.13
CA GLN A 191 -17.00 12.93 -2.05
C GLN A 191 -17.00 11.45 -2.47
N CYS A 192 -16.83 11.13 -3.76
CA CYS A 192 -16.76 9.74 -4.21
C CYS A 192 -15.60 8.93 -3.59
N CYS A 193 -14.54 9.58 -3.10
CA CYS A 193 -13.45 8.91 -2.36
C CYS A 193 -13.92 8.26 -1.06
N MET A 194 -14.96 8.83 -0.43
CA MET A 194 -15.51 8.37 0.85
C MET A 194 -16.51 7.23 0.70
N ARG A 195 -16.88 6.87 -0.53
CA ARG A 195 -17.81 5.77 -0.79
C ARG A 195 -17.04 4.45 -0.83
N PRO A 196 -17.59 3.36 -0.26
CA PRO A 196 -17.06 2.03 -0.47
C PRO A 196 -17.04 1.73 -1.98
N ARG A 197 -15.89 1.29 -2.50
CA ARG A 197 -15.71 0.99 -3.93
C ARG A 197 -15.63 -0.50 -4.22
N GLY A 198 -15.51 -1.31 -3.17
CA GLY A 198 -15.31 -2.73 -3.26
C GLY A 198 -15.04 -3.32 -1.88
N GLN A 199 -14.72 -4.59 -1.87
CA GLN A 199 -14.54 -5.38 -0.69
C GLN A 199 -13.34 -6.32 -0.87
N TYR A 200 -12.46 -6.31 0.11
CA TYR A 200 -11.35 -7.24 0.21
C TYR A 200 -11.84 -8.66 0.54
N PRO A 201 -11.00 -9.70 0.32
CA PRO A 201 -11.35 -11.09 0.66
C PRO A 201 -11.76 -11.26 2.14
N ASN A 202 -11.13 -10.50 3.03
CA ASN A 202 -11.45 -10.47 4.47
C ASN A 202 -12.71 -9.64 4.81
N LYS A 203 -13.57 -9.33 3.83
CA LYS A 203 -14.80 -8.53 3.95
C LYS A 203 -14.61 -7.05 4.29
N ARG A 204 -13.38 -6.57 4.42
CA ARG A 204 -13.11 -5.15 4.64
C ARG A 204 -13.53 -4.32 3.42
N LEU A 205 -14.14 -3.17 3.65
CA LEU A 205 -14.49 -2.23 2.59
C LEU A 205 -13.24 -1.52 2.04
N TYR A 206 -13.18 -1.40 0.72
CA TYR A 206 -12.13 -0.68 0.01
C TYR A 206 -12.53 0.76 -0.21
N TYR A 207 -11.71 1.65 0.31
CA TYR A 207 -11.79 3.09 0.09
C TYR A 207 -10.48 3.58 -0.52
N ALA A 208 -10.56 4.49 -1.48
CA ALA A 208 -9.38 5.07 -2.10
C ALA A 208 -9.66 6.42 -2.73
N HIS A 209 -8.64 7.28 -2.71
CA HIS A 209 -8.58 8.47 -3.57
C HIS A 209 -8.58 8.08 -5.05
N CYS A 210 -9.09 8.98 -5.87
CA CYS A 210 -9.28 8.76 -7.29
C CYS A 210 -7.92 8.61 -8.01
N THR A 211 -7.75 7.52 -8.76
CA THR A 211 -6.70 7.35 -9.79
C THR A 211 -7.21 7.85 -11.14
N LEU A 212 -6.47 7.57 -12.21
CA LEU A 212 -6.89 7.82 -13.60
C LEU A 212 -8.19 7.10 -13.99
N PHE A 213 -8.56 6.04 -13.26
CA PHE A 213 -9.73 5.20 -13.58
C PHE A 213 -10.94 5.44 -12.68
N CYS A 214 -11.01 6.53 -11.91
CA CYS A 214 -12.23 6.79 -11.17
C CYS A 214 -13.37 7.18 -12.13
N GLY A 215 -14.45 6.39 -12.22
CA GLY A 215 -15.59 6.66 -13.10
C GLY A 215 -16.21 8.06 -12.94
N CYS A 216 -16.30 8.55 -11.70
CA CYS A 216 -16.76 9.91 -11.41
C CYS A 216 -15.83 11.00 -11.98
N CYS A 217 -14.52 10.74 -12.00
CA CYS A 217 -13.53 11.64 -12.62
C CYS A 217 -13.59 11.55 -14.13
N VAL A 218 -13.54 10.33 -14.66
CA VAL A 218 -13.58 10.06 -16.11
C VAL A 218 -14.81 10.68 -16.75
N ARG A 219 -16.01 10.55 -16.15
CA ARG A 219 -17.24 11.18 -16.66
C ARG A 219 -17.21 12.70 -16.68
N SER A 220 -16.43 13.33 -15.81
CA SER A 220 -16.39 14.79 -15.67
C SER A 220 -15.32 15.46 -16.53
N ARG A 221 -14.16 14.83 -16.71
CA ARG A 221 -13.00 15.44 -17.40
C ARG A 221 -12.39 14.55 -18.49
N GLY A 222 -12.99 13.38 -18.75
CA GLY A 222 -12.40 12.35 -19.59
C GLY A 222 -11.20 11.65 -18.95
N PHE A 223 -10.52 10.83 -19.75
CA PHE A 223 -9.24 10.25 -19.37
C PHE A 223 -8.14 11.31 -19.46
N VAL A 224 -7.24 11.29 -18.49
CA VAL A 224 -6.10 12.22 -18.47
C VAL A 224 -4.80 11.43 -18.43
N LEU A 225 -3.84 11.87 -19.23
CA LEU A 225 -2.47 11.38 -19.19
C LEU A 225 -1.78 12.05 -18.01
N HIS A 226 -1.49 11.28 -16.97
CA HIS A 226 -0.62 11.73 -15.89
C HIS A 226 0.74 11.09 -16.09
N LYS A 227 1.80 11.92 -16.20
CA LYS A 227 3.17 11.42 -16.14
C LYS A 227 3.40 10.98 -14.69
N GLU A 228 3.34 9.68 -14.48
CA GLU A 228 3.70 9.12 -13.18
C GLU A 228 5.22 9.20 -13.05
N GLU A 229 5.68 10.13 -12.21
CA GLU A 229 7.05 10.08 -11.75
C GLU A 229 7.19 8.84 -10.88
N GLN A 230 8.01 7.89 -11.34
CA GLN A 230 8.40 6.76 -10.51
C GLN A 230 9.15 7.32 -9.29
N CYS A 231 8.73 6.93 -8.10
CA CYS A 231 9.46 7.23 -6.88
C CYS A 231 10.82 6.54 -7.00
N LYS A 232 11.88 7.35 -7.16
CA LYS A 232 13.26 6.85 -7.34
C LYS A 232 14.01 6.67 -6.03
N ASP A 233 13.37 7.02 -4.92
CA ASP A 233 13.99 6.98 -3.60
C ASP A 233 13.13 6.20 -2.59
N CYS A 234 13.81 5.62 -1.61
CA CYS A 234 13.18 4.95 -0.48
C CYS A 234 12.78 5.94 0.63
N GLU A 235 12.99 7.25 0.43
CA GLU A 235 12.79 8.31 1.43
C GLU A 235 11.42 8.98 1.29
N GLY A 236 10.88 9.10 0.07
CA GLY A 236 9.56 9.68 -0.25
C GLY A 236 8.37 8.71 -0.16
N LEU A 237 8.53 7.54 0.47
CA LEU A 237 7.50 6.51 0.57
C LEU A 237 6.34 6.93 1.52
N SER A 238 5.47 7.83 1.06
CA SER A 238 4.35 8.41 1.84
C SER A 238 2.98 7.77 1.55
N ASP A 239 2.84 6.95 0.51
CA ASP A 239 1.55 6.37 0.15
C ASP A 239 1.34 5.02 0.86
N ILE A 240 0.57 5.05 1.95
CA ILE A 240 0.25 3.88 2.79
C ILE A 240 -1.09 3.26 2.40
N SER A 241 -1.47 3.27 1.13
CA SER A 241 -2.58 2.44 0.67
C SER A 241 -2.14 0.95 0.60
N ASP A 242 -1.32 0.49 1.54
CA ASP A 242 -0.82 -0.88 1.65
C ASP A 242 -1.86 -1.76 2.36
N THR A 243 -2.93 -2.12 1.67
CA THR A 243 -3.67 -3.32 2.10
C THR A 243 -2.87 -4.55 1.73
N PRO A 244 -2.39 -5.35 2.70
CA PRO A 244 -1.76 -6.62 2.41
C PRO A 244 -2.77 -7.52 1.71
N PHE A 245 -2.34 -8.16 0.62
CA PHE A 245 -3.01 -9.37 0.17
C PHE A 245 -2.72 -10.46 1.20
N PRO A 246 -3.75 -11.13 1.75
CA PRO A 246 -3.54 -12.48 2.26
C PRO A 246 -3.10 -13.33 1.06
N ILE A 247 -1.89 -13.89 1.13
CA ILE A 247 -1.40 -14.90 0.17
C ILE A 247 -2.29 -16.16 0.25
N GLU A 248 -2.95 -16.35 1.41
CA GLU A 248 -3.80 -17.49 1.70
C GLU A 248 -5.26 -17.05 1.75
N GLY A 249 -5.94 -17.21 0.62
CA GLY A 249 -7.37 -16.98 0.49
C GLY A 249 -7.74 -16.91 -0.98
N SER A 250 -8.30 -17.98 -1.51
CA SER A 250 -8.81 -18.09 -2.88
C SER A 250 -10.02 -17.18 -3.18
N GLU A 251 -10.34 -16.24 -2.30
CA GLU A 251 -11.40 -15.26 -2.51
C GLU A 251 -10.85 -13.99 -3.15
N TRP A 252 -11.51 -13.54 -4.22
CA TRP A 252 -11.11 -12.40 -5.05
C TRP A 252 -11.63 -11.08 -4.47
N PHE A 253 -11.01 -9.95 -4.86
CA PHE A 253 -11.57 -8.61 -4.62
C PHE A 253 -12.96 -8.50 -5.24
N LYS A 254 -13.98 -8.16 -4.43
CA LYS A 254 -15.37 -8.04 -4.87
C LYS A 254 -15.72 -6.57 -5.07
N VAL A 255 -16.26 -6.20 -6.23
CA VAL A 255 -16.87 -4.88 -6.41
C VAL A 255 -18.25 -4.90 -5.76
N LEU A 256 -18.59 -3.84 -5.03
CA LEU A 256 -19.87 -3.69 -4.32
C LEU A 256 -20.96 -3.15 -5.24
#